data_AF-A0A960N0V7-F1
#
_entry.id   AF-A0A960N0V7-F1
#
_cell.length_a   1.000
_cell.length_b   1.000
_cell.length_c   1.000
_cell.angle_alpha   90.00
_cell.angle_beta   90.00
_cell.angle_gamma   90.00
#
_symmetry.space_group_name_H-M   'P 1'
#
loop_
_entity.id
_entity.type
_entity.pdbx_description
1 polymer ?
#
loop_
_entity_poly.entity_id
_entity_poly.type
_entity_poly.pdbx_seq_one_letter_code
_entity_poly.pdbx_strand_id
1 'polypeptide(L)'
;MVTGSPPGNGGDKWDMKGAFDILDRLPVRISIPDPWQQQAIRSLVEGRDVILNAPTGAGKTFVFESLIRGRTLGAGQQAVYTVPTRALANDKWREWRAAGWKAGIATGDLAENLDAPVLVATLETQRERLLAGHGPRLLVIDEYQMIGDERRGLNYELAIALAPPTTQLLLLSGSVSNPADVAAWFGRLGRNVEVIETRQRPVPLDDIPLGALPDQAPKRVRNFWQRLALGVLLSDFGPLLIFAPQRRSAEKIARKIAEALPDDDPIELSDPALARAAGPDLAKILRKRVAWHHSGLSFAQRAAIVEPLAKAGQLRVIVATLGLAAGINFSVRSVFVGDTQYQDGPFLREVRPDELLQMFGRAGRRGLDEAGYVIAADRSPRLMDAQPKQLRRSQEIDWPTLLRVMRRAALDGGSPFEAAREFSGKLFSEHRVRVGFAGGGSNREEESTAKRRGLFGLGPVRHEILNADGEWETEKQGQVGEATLSDLWAFENGRPLPYLSSAALVEERLPAGARLCRLDRLENSAGRRRYGAEVAVATRTGGTEDRFFLTRLARQWSRL
;
A
#
# COMPACT_ATOMS: atom_id res chain seq x y z
N MET A 1 41.77 18.22 0.66
CA MET A 1 42.69 18.74 1.69
C MET A 1 43.38 19.96 1.12
N VAL A 2 43.10 21.14 1.64
CA VAL A 2 43.96 22.32 1.43
C VAL A 2 44.81 22.41 2.69
N THR A 3 46.07 22.05 2.59
CA THR A 3 47.05 22.17 3.68
C THR A 3 47.59 23.60 3.67
N GLY A 4 46.95 24.48 4.42
CA GLY A 4 47.50 25.80 4.77
C GLY A 4 48.02 25.74 6.20
N SER A 5 49.31 26.01 6.40
CA SER A 5 49.94 26.11 7.71
C SER A 5 49.22 27.13 8.60
N PRO A 6 49.16 26.92 9.93
CA PRO A 6 48.47 27.84 10.82
C PRO A 6 49.21 29.18 10.88
N PRO A 7 48.51 30.33 10.84
CA PRO A 7 49.12 31.60 11.22
C PRO A 7 49.41 31.57 12.72
N GLY A 8 50.55 32.14 13.10
CA GLY A 8 51.05 32.17 14.47
C GLY A 8 50.12 32.88 15.46
N ASN A 9 50.30 32.51 16.72
CA ASN A 9 49.73 33.07 17.94
C ASN A 9 49.25 34.53 17.81
N GLY A 10 47.94 34.70 17.67
CA GLY A 10 47.27 35.99 17.75
C GLY A 10 45.77 35.83 17.62
N GLY A 11 45.08 35.73 18.76
CA GLY A 11 43.70 36.14 19.09
C GLY A 11 42.53 36.22 18.09
N ASP A 12 42.62 35.75 16.84
CA ASP A 12 41.55 35.96 15.87
C ASP A 12 40.56 34.81 15.87
N LYS A 13 39.34 35.14 16.33
CA LYS A 13 38.14 34.30 16.18
C LYS A 13 38.01 33.92 14.71
N TRP A 14 37.86 32.63 14.43
CA TRP A 14 37.50 32.12 13.11
C TRP A 14 36.22 32.80 12.63
N ASP A 15 36.35 33.72 11.66
CA ASP A 15 35.20 34.32 11.00
C ASP A 15 34.56 33.26 10.08
N MET A 16 33.62 32.51 10.64
CA MET A 16 32.88 31.50 9.87
C MET A 16 32.11 32.12 8.71
N LYS A 17 31.74 33.42 8.73
CA LYS A 17 31.05 34.06 7.60
C LYS A 17 31.96 34.20 6.39
N GLY A 18 33.23 34.56 6.58
CA GLY A 18 34.20 34.66 5.48
C GLY A 18 34.52 33.33 4.81
N ALA A 19 34.43 32.20 5.53
CA ALA A 19 34.67 30.88 4.98
C ALA A 19 33.55 30.41 4.03
N PHE A 20 32.29 30.78 4.29
CA PHE A 20 31.17 30.50 3.37
C PHE A 20 31.24 31.36 2.10
N ASP A 21 31.72 32.60 2.21
CA ASP A 21 31.85 33.54 1.07
C ASP A 21 32.88 33.06 0.02
N ILE A 22 33.82 32.20 0.41
CA ILE A 22 34.79 31.55 -0.49
C ILE A 22 34.16 30.37 -1.25
N LEU A 23 33.24 29.63 -0.62
CA LEU A 23 32.54 28.51 -1.27
C LEU A 23 31.63 28.99 -2.41
N ASP A 24 31.02 30.16 -2.25
CA ASP A 24 30.18 30.79 -3.29
C ASP A 24 30.98 31.31 -4.50
N ARG A 25 32.30 31.50 -4.35
CA ARG A 25 33.21 31.97 -5.41
C ARG A 25 33.98 30.86 -6.12
N LEU A 26 33.83 29.61 -5.69
CA LEU A 26 34.40 28.48 -6.42
C LEU A 26 33.51 28.13 -7.62
N PRO A 27 34.05 27.96 -8.84
CA PRO A 27 33.29 27.54 -10.03
C PRO A 27 32.76 26.09 -9.94
N VAL A 28 32.88 25.46 -8.77
CA VAL A 28 32.45 24.10 -8.48
C VAL A 28 31.30 24.19 -7.48
N ARG A 29 30.06 23.93 -7.93
CA ARG A 29 28.93 23.72 -7.01
C ARG A 29 29.19 22.44 -6.21
N ILE A 30 29.64 22.57 -4.97
CA ILE A 30 29.85 21.44 -4.07
C ILE A 30 28.50 21.10 -3.42
N SER A 31 27.95 19.94 -3.74
CA SER A 31 26.77 19.40 -3.06
C SER A 31 27.23 18.51 -1.90
N ILE A 32 27.02 18.95 -0.66
CA ILE A 32 27.38 18.19 0.53
C ILE A 32 26.18 17.31 0.93
N PRO A 33 26.34 15.98 1.07
CA PRO A 33 25.26 15.12 1.56
C PRO A 33 24.90 15.42 3.01
N ASP A 34 23.62 15.29 3.36
CA ASP A 34 23.14 15.37 4.74
C ASP A 34 23.80 14.27 5.62
N PRO A 35 23.93 14.45 6.94
CA PRO A 35 24.61 13.45 7.80
C PRO A 35 24.07 12.02 7.65
N TRP A 36 22.74 11.87 7.54
CA TRP A 36 22.10 10.57 7.32
C TRP A 36 22.43 9.97 5.94
N GLN A 37 22.63 10.82 4.91
CA GLN A 37 23.07 10.37 3.58
C GLN A 37 24.52 9.89 3.63
N GLN A 38 25.39 10.61 4.35
CA GLN A 38 26.78 10.21 4.55
C GLN A 38 26.88 8.87 5.28
N GLN A 39 26.07 8.67 6.32
CA GLN A 39 25.95 7.40 7.02
C GLN A 39 25.55 6.28 6.05
N ALA A 40 24.52 6.49 5.22
CA ALA A 40 24.07 5.49 4.25
C ALA A 40 25.15 5.14 3.22
N ILE A 41 25.85 6.14 2.70
CA ILE A 41 26.97 5.94 1.78
C ILE A 41 28.07 5.12 2.46
N ARG A 42 28.44 5.47 3.70
CA ARG A 42 29.48 4.77 4.46
C ARG A 42 29.13 3.29 4.68
N SER A 43 27.92 3.00 5.12
CA SER A 43 27.47 1.62 5.36
C SER A 43 27.47 0.79 4.07
N LEU A 44 27.06 1.39 2.95
CA LEU A 44 27.13 0.76 1.63
C LEU A 44 28.57 0.51 1.17
N VAL A 45 29.50 1.45 1.43
CA VAL A 45 30.92 1.28 1.10
C VAL A 45 31.55 0.15 1.94
N GLU A 46 31.15 0.03 3.21
CA GLU A 46 31.56 -1.06 4.11
C GLU A 46 30.93 -2.42 3.76
N GLY A 47 30.12 -2.49 2.70
CA GLY A 47 29.52 -3.73 2.20
C GLY A 47 28.26 -4.17 2.92
N ARG A 48 27.71 -3.34 3.82
CA ARG A 48 26.44 -3.61 4.51
C ARG A 48 25.26 -3.31 3.59
N ASP A 49 24.17 -4.04 3.78
CA ASP A 49 22.88 -3.66 3.20
C ASP A 49 22.32 -2.46 3.95
N VAL A 50 21.51 -1.65 3.29
CA VAL A 50 20.92 -0.45 3.91
C VAL A 50 19.42 -0.40 3.67
N ILE A 51 18.66 -0.19 4.74
CA ILE A 51 17.26 0.20 4.71
C ILE A 51 17.19 1.68 5.04
N LEU A 52 16.86 2.50 4.04
CA LEU A 52 16.73 3.94 4.17
C LEU A 52 15.27 4.35 4.27
N ASN A 53 14.88 4.87 5.44
CA ASN A 53 13.55 5.41 5.69
C ASN A 53 13.63 6.94 5.85
N ALA A 54 13.36 7.67 4.76
CA ALA A 54 13.44 9.13 4.72
C ALA A 54 12.27 9.72 3.90
N PRO A 55 11.64 10.84 4.32
CA PRO A 55 10.49 11.42 3.64
C PRO A 55 10.66 11.64 2.14
N THR A 56 9.56 11.64 1.39
CA THR A 56 9.56 12.04 -0.03
C THR A 56 10.16 13.44 -0.17
N GLY A 57 11.04 13.64 -1.17
CA GLY A 57 11.77 14.90 -1.35
C GLY A 57 13.03 15.07 -0.49
N ALA A 58 13.32 14.15 0.45
CA ALA A 58 14.55 14.19 1.27
C ALA A 58 15.85 13.98 0.48
N GLY A 59 15.77 13.47 -0.77
CA GLY A 59 16.95 13.18 -1.58
C GLY A 59 17.48 11.75 -1.39
N LYS A 60 16.60 10.76 -1.21
CA LYS A 60 16.98 9.34 -1.12
C LYS A 60 17.82 8.87 -2.30
N THR A 61 17.43 9.28 -3.51
CA THR A 61 18.15 8.95 -4.76
C THR A 61 19.58 9.49 -4.77
N PHE A 62 19.87 10.58 -4.05
CA PHE A 62 21.20 11.17 -3.97
C PHE A 62 22.23 10.22 -3.31
N VAL A 63 21.79 9.33 -2.40
CA VAL A 63 22.65 8.29 -1.80
C VAL A 63 23.18 7.35 -2.89
N PHE A 64 22.29 6.84 -3.74
CA PHE A 64 22.68 6.01 -4.87
C PHE A 64 23.56 6.77 -5.86
N GLU A 65 23.19 8.01 -6.19
CA GLU A 65 23.94 8.81 -7.16
C GLU A 65 25.36 9.12 -6.69
N SER A 66 25.51 9.47 -5.41
CA SER A 66 26.81 9.71 -4.79
C SER A 66 27.65 8.45 -4.75
N LEU A 67 27.04 7.31 -4.40
CA LEU A 67 27.73 6.02 -4.38
C LEU A 67 28.25 5.65 -5.78
N ILE A 68 27.44 5.77 -6.83
CA ILE A 68 27.87 5.41 -8.19
C ILE A 68 28.92 6.37 -8.73
N ARG A 69 28.84 7.67 -8.43
CA ARG A 69 29.89 8.64 -8.81
C ARG A 69 31.22 8.37 -8.11
N GLY A 70 31.17 7.96 -6.84
CA GLY A 70 32.36 7.66 -6.03
C GLY A 70 32.90 6.23 -6.21
N ARG A 71 32.18 5.34 -6.89
CA ARG A 71 32.51 3.92 -7.01
C ARG A 71 32.73 3.51 -8.46
N THR A 72 33.90 2.97 -8.75
CA THR A 72 34.12 2.25 -10.01
C THR A 72 33.50 0.87 -9.92
N LEU A 73 32.50 0.58 -10.76
CA LEU A 73 32.01 -0.78 -10.97
C LEU A 73 33.03 -1.54 -11.82
N GLY A 74 33.40 -2.75 -11.40
CA GLY A 74 34.31 -3.61 -12.17
C GLY A 74 33.70 -4.06 -13.50
N ALA A 75 34.52 -4.60 -14.39
CA ALA A 75 34.04 -5.16 -15.66
C ALA A 75 32.96 -6.22 -15.41
N GLY A 76 31.82 -6.09 -16.09
CA GLY A 76 30.66 -6.98 -15.93
C GLY A 76 29.83 -6.77 -14.64
N GLN A 77 30.22 -5.85 -13.75
CA GLN A 77 29.41 -5.50 -12.59
C GLN A 77 28.37 -4.44 -12.94
N GLN A 78 27.16 -4.62 -12.43
CA GLN A 78 26.06 -3.69 -12.61
C GLN A 78 25.50 -3.22 -11.28
N ALA A 79 25.00 -1.99 -11.27
CA ALA A 79 24.07 -1.48 -10.27
C ALA A 79 22.69 -1.33 -10.92
N VAL A 80 21.69 -2.01 -10.37
CA VAL A 80 20.32 -1.97 -10.87
C VAL A 80 19.48 -1.11 -9.93
N TYR A 81 18.86 -0.06 -10.46
CA TYR A 81 17.93 0.80 -9.73
C TYR A 81 16.51 0.47 -10.15
N THR A 82 15.73 -0.11 -9.24
CA THR A 82 14.35 -0.50 -9.51
C THR A 82 13.35 0.54 -9.03
N VAL A 83 12.32 0.78 -9.84
CA VAL A 83 11.25 1.76 -9.57
C VAL A 83 9.87 1.12 -9.75
N PRO A 84 8.82 1.63 -9.06
CA PRO A 84 7.51 0.98 -9.03
C PRO A 84 6.71 1.12 -10.33
N THR A 85 7.10 2.02 -11.23
CA THR A 85 6.35 2.26 -12.47
C THR A 85 7.29 2.44 -13.67
N ARG A 86 6.80 2.04 -14.84
CA ARG A 86 7.51 2.24 -16.12
C ARG A 86 7.73 3.73 -16.42
N ALA A 87 6.79 4.58 -16.02
CA ALA A 87 6.91 6.03 -16.19
C ALA A 87 8.14 6.57 -15.44
N LEU A 88 8.29 6.20 -14.16
CA LEU A 88 9.47 6.56 -13.37
C LEU A 88 10.77 5.96 -13.94
N ALA A 89 10.70 4.75 -14.50
CA ALA A 89 11.88 4.11 -15.09
C ALA A 89 12.40 4.92 -16.29
N ASN A 90 11.49 5.30 -17.19
CA ASN A 90 11.82 6.14 -18.34
C ASN A 90 12.36 7.50 -17.92
N ASP A 91 11.76 8.12 -16.91
CA ASP A 91 12.20 9.40 -16.38
C ASP A 91 13.62 9.34 -15.83
N LYS A 92 13.90 8.38 -14.94
CA LYS A 92 15.22 8.23 -14.32
C LYS A 92 16.29 7.86 -15.33
N TRP A 93 15.95 6.99 -16.28
CA TRP A 93 16.86 6.64 -17.37
C TRP A 93 17.27 7.85 -18.20
N ARG A 94 16.30 8.70 -18.60
CA ARG A 94 16.59 9.95 -19.33
C ARG A 94 17.40 10.94 -18.53
N GLU A 95 17.05 11.11 -17.25
CA GLU A 95 17.76 11.99 -16.32
C GLU A 95 19.24 11.61 -16.22
N TRP A 96 19.55 10.33 -16.01
CA TRP A 96 20.94 9.87 -15.92
C TRP A 96 21.67 9.85 -17.26
N ARG A 97 20.99 9.53 -18.37
CA ARG A 97 21.56 9.68 -19.72
C ARG A 97 21.94 11.13 -20.01
N ALA A 98 21.06 12.09 -19.68
CA ALA A 98 21.33 13.51 -19.82
C ALA A 98 22.46 14.00 -18.91
N ALA A 99 22.63 13.38 -17.74
CA ALA A 99 23.77 13.59 -16.85
C ALA A 99 25.07 12.90 -17.32
N GLY A 100 25.08 12.29 -18.51
CA GLY A 100 26.25 11.65 -19.11
C GLY A 100 26.54 10.22 -18.63
N TRP A 101 25.61 9.59 -17.91
CA TRP A 101 25.81 8.23 -17.41
C TRP A 101 25.66 7.19 -18.51
N LYS A 102 26.48 6.13 -18.45
CA LYS A 102 26.26 4.90 -19.21
C LYS A 102 25.12 4.10 -18.56
N ALA A 103 23.89 4.53 -18.84
CA ALA A 103 22.68 3.94 -18.28
C ALA A 103 21.85 3.18 -19.33
N GLY A 104 21.35 2.00 -18.93
CA GLY A 104 20.37 1.21 -19.67
C GLY A 104 18.99 1.24 -19.01
N ILE A 105 18.00 0.66 -19.69
CA ILE A 105 16.64 0.51 -19.18
C ILE A 105 16.08 -0.89 -19.45
N ALA A 106 15.40 -1.47 -18.46
CA ALA A 106 14.69 -2.74 -18.55
C ALA A 106 13.28 -2.62 -17.95
N THR A 107 12.29 -2.41 -18.80
CA THR A 107 10.86 -2.44 -18.45
C THR A 107 10.15 -3.49 -19.29
N GLY A 108 8.89 -3.82 -18.97
CA GLY A 108 8.13 -4.83 -19.72
C GLY A 108 7.85 -4.48 -21.19
N ASP A 109 8.12 -3.25 -21.61
CA ASP A 109 7.90 -2.70 -22.96
C ASP A 109 9.17 -2.16 -23.62
N LEU A 110 10.22 -1.82 -22.86
CA LEU A 110 11.45 -1.25 -23.39
C LEU A 110 12.66 -1.94 -22.75
N ALA A 111 13.56 -2.43 -23.60
CA ALA A 111 14.84 -3.01 -23.19
C ALA A 111 15.94 -2.39 -24.04
N GLU A 112 16.78 -1.55 -23.44
CA GLU A 112 17.85 -0.84 -24.13
C GLU A 112 19.13 -0.84 -23.29
N ASN A 113 20.26 -1.16 -23.94
CA ASN A 113 21.60 -1.13 -23.32
C ASN A 113 21.66 -1.92 -21.99
N LEU A 114 21.18 -3.18 -22.03
CA LEU A 114 21.02 -4.01 -20.83
C LEU A 114 22.32 -4.32 -20.11
N ASP A 115 23.46 -4.25 -20.80
CA ASP A 115 24.80 -4.47 -20.25
C ASP A 115 25.43 -3.21 -19.63
N ALA A 116 24.69 -2.10 -19.60
CA ALA A 116 25.14 -0.87 -18.97
C ALA A 116 25.54 -1.08 -17.51
N PRO A 117 26.57 -0.40 -17.00
CA PRO A 117 26.96 -0.48 -15.59
C PRO A 117 25.86 0.00 -14.65
N VAL A 118 25.00 0.92 -15.11
CA VAL A 118 23.79 1.35 -14.39
C VAL A 118 22.57 0.94 -15.21
N LEU A 119 21.65 0.20 -14.59
CA LEU A 119 20.41 -0.23 -15.22
C LEU A 119 19.21 0.29 -14.43
N VAL A 120 18.32 1.06 -15.09
CA VAL A 120 17.02 1.42 -14.52
C VAL A 120 16.01 0.34 -14.89
N ALA A 121 15.29 -0.21 -13.93
CA ALA A 121 14.40 -1.34 -14.20
C ALA A 121 13.09 -1.31 -13.42
N THR A 122 12.10 -2.09 -13.86
CA THR A 122 11.04 -2.54 -12.94
C THR A 122 11.43 -3.87 -12.30
N LEU A 123 10.96 -4.15 -11.09
CA LEU A 123 11.32 -5.37 -10.35
C LEU A 123 11.00 -6.65 -11.12
N GLU A 124 9.89 -6.66 -11.87
CA GLU A 124 9.44 -7.81 -12.66
C GLU A 124 10.49 -8.26 -13.68
N THR A 125 11.20 -7.30 -14.30
CA THR A 125 12.24 -7.61 -15.30
C THR A 125 13.49 -8.25 -14.68
N GLN A 126 13.69 -8.09 -13.36
CA GLN A 126 14.84 -8.65 -12.65
C GLN A 126 14.54 -10.06 -12.09
N ARG A 127 13.30 -10.53 -12.16
CA ARG A 127 12.88 -11.82 -11.58
C ARG A 127 13.67 -12.99 -12.15
N GLU A 128 13.88 -13.03 -13.47
CA GLU A 128 14.56 -14.14 -14.15
C GLU A 128 16.01 -14.30 -13.69
N ARG A 129 16.78 -13.20 -13.71
CA ARG A 129 18.19 -13.22 -13.30
C ARG A 129 18.35 -13.59 -11.83
N LEU A 130 17.45 -13.12 -10.96
CA LEU A 130 17.47 -13.44 -9.53
C LEU A 130 17.12 -14.91 -9.30
N LEU A 131 16.13 -15.46 -10.00
CA LEU A 131 15.81 -16.89 -9.98
C LEU A 131 16.96 -17.76 -10.47
N ALA A 132 17.74 -17.28 -11.43
CA ALA A 132 18.96 -17.92 -11.92
C ALA A 132 20.16 -17.73 -10.97
N GLY A 133 20.02 -16.99 -9.86
CA GLY A 133 21.10 -16.74 -8.90
C GLY A 133 22.13 -15.69 -9.37
N HIS A 134 21.82 -14.96 -10.44
CA HIS A 134 22.67 -13.95 -11.07
C HIS A 134 22.15 -12.54 -10.74
N GLY A 135 22.39 -12.10 -9.52
CA GLY A 135 22.04 -10.75 -9.08
C GLY A 135 23.10 -9.70 -9.48
N PRO A 136 22.73 -8.42 -9.52
CA PRO A 136 23.70 -7.33 -9.74
C PRO A 136 24.61 -7.14 -8.52
N ARG A 137 25.67 -6.35 -8.65
CA ARG A 137 26.54 -6.02 -7.49
C ARG A 137 25.80 -5.18 -6.45
N LEU A 138 24.89 -4.33 -6.91
CA LEU A 138 23.99 -3.53 -6.09
C LEU A 138 22.59 -3.56 -6.71
N LEU A 139 21.58 -3.93 -5.91
CA LEU A 139 20.18 -3.83 -6.28
C LEU A 139 19.49 -2.80 -5.36
N VAL A 140 19.03 -1.71 -5.96
CA VAL A 140 18.24 -0.68 -5.28
C VAL A 140 16.77 -0.98 -5.49
N ILE A 141 16.02 -1.01 -4.40
CA ILE A 141 14.57 -1.20 -4.38
C ILE A 141 13.95 0.10 -3.89
N ASP A 142 13.47 0.91 -4.84
CA ASP A 142 12.78 2.16 -4.53
C ASP A 142 11.31 1.90 -4.17
N GLU A 143 10.77 2.74 -3.30
CA GLU A 143 9.44 2.62 -2.73
C GLU A 143 9.16 1.23 -2.10
N TYR A 144 10.07 0.71 -1.26
CA TYR A 144 9.91 -0.64 -0.67
C TYR A 144 8.66 -0.80 0.21
N GLN A 145 7.97 0.29 0.59
CA GLN A 145 6.65 0.20 1.26
C GLN A 145 5.62 -0.57 0.43
N MET A 146 5.86 -0.69 -0.88
CA MET A 146 5.07 -1.48 -1.80
C MET A 146 5.05 -2.98 -1.45
N ILE A 147 5.91 -3.48 -0.54
CA ILE A 147 5.80 -4.83 0.05
C ILE A 147 4.38 -5.07 0.61
N GLY A 148 3.75 -4.04 1.19
CA GLY A 148 2.39 -4.13 1.73
C GLY A 148 1.27 -3.88 0.71
N ASP A 149 1.57 -3.80 -0.58
CA ASP A 149 0.58 -3.66 -1.66
C ASP A 149 0.03 -5.04 -2.05
N GLU A 150 -1.30 -5.15 -2.18
CA GLU A 150 -1.98 -6.41 -2.47
C GLU A 150 -1.58 -7.03 -3.82
N ARG A 151 -1.28 -6.20 -4.83
CA ARG A 151 -1.05 -6.65 -6.21
C ARG A 151 0.43 -6.73 -6.55
N ARG A 152 1.23 -5.80 -6.03
CA ARG A 152 2.64 -5.64 -6.37
C ARG A 152 3.58 -6.09 -5.25
N GLY A 153 3.11 -6.23 -4.01
CA GLY A 153 3.96 -6.55 -2.87
C GLY A 153 4.73 -7.84 -3.00
N LEU A 154 4.14 -8.82 -3.67
CA LEU A 154 4.79 -10.09 -3.98
C LEU A 154 6.08 -9.90 -4.79
N ASN A 155 6.12 -8.99 -5.77
CA ASN A 155 7.33 -8.75 -6.55
C ASN A 155 8.48 -8.17 -5.70
N TYR A 156 8.16 -7.33 -4.71
CA TYR A 156 9.15 -6.76 -3.79
C TYR A 156 9.66 -7.83 -2.81
N GLU A 157 8.74 -8.62 -2.24
CA GLU A 157 9.09 -9.72 -1.35
C GLU A 157 10.03 -10.72 -2.06
N LEU A 158 9.64 -11.17 -3.25
CA LEU A 158 10.40 -12.15 -4.01
C LEU A 158 11.77 -11.61 -4.44
N ALA A 159 11.86 -10.34 -4.84
CA ALA A 159 13.13 -9.75 -5.25
C ALA A 159 14.17 -9.78 -4.12
N ILE A 160 13.75 -9.50 -2.88
CA ILE A 160 14.62 -9.54 -1.70
C ILE A 160 14.92 -11.00 -1.31
N ALA A 161 13.90 -11.86 -1.27
CA ALA A 161 14.06 -13.27 -0.89
C ALA A 161 14.94 -14.07 -1.86
N LEU A 162 14.93 -13.72 -3.15
CA LEU A 162 15.74 -14.34 -4.21
C LEU A 162 17.12 -13.69 -4.38
N ALA A 163 17.36 -12.51 -3.81
CA ALA A 163 18.62 -11.79 -3.99
C ALA A 163 19.80 -12.63 -3.47
N PRO A 164 20.77 -13.00 -4.34
CA PRO A 164 21.93 -13.75 -3.92
C PRO A 164 22.72 -13.04 -2.81
N PRO A 165 23.45 -13.76 -1.94
CA PRO A 165 24.29 -13.15 -0.90
C PRO A 165 25.36 -12.19 -1.46
N THR A 166 25.77 -12.38 -2.71
CA THR A 166 26.71 -11.50 -3.43
C THR A 166 26.09 -10.17 -3.87
N THR A 167 24.76 -10.05 -3.86
CA THR A 167 24.02 -8.83 -4.23
C THR A 167 23.79 -7.98 -2.99
N GLN A 168 24.42 -6.80 -2.97
CA GLN A 168 24.14 -5.80 -1.93
C GLN A 168 22.79 -5.14 -2.19
N LEU A 169 22.00 -4.93 -1.14
CA LEU A 169 20.66 -4.34 -1.21
C LEU A 169 20.64 -2.93 -0.61
N LEU A 170 19.95 -2.04 -1.31
CA LEU A 170 19.60 -0.70 -0.83
C LEU A 170 18.09 -0.52 -0.98
N LEU A 171 17.37 -0.43 0.14
CA LEU A 171 15.93 -0.23 0.18
C LEU A 171 15.64 1.24 0.46
N LEU A 172 14.80 1.88 -0.36
CA LEU A 172 14.44 3.29 -0.22
C LEU A 172 12.93 3.42 0.04
N SER A 173 12.53 4.12 1.10
CA SER A 173 11.13 4.51 1.34
C SER A 173 11.07 5.77 2.20
N GLY A 174 9.92 6.43 2.23
CA GLY A 174 9.61 7.48 3.21
C GLY A 174 8.28 7.29 3.93
N SER A 175 7.68 6.11 3.80
CA SER A 175 6.28 5.86 4.18
C SER A 175 6.11 4.52 4.92
N VAL A 176 7.11 4.10 5.71
CA VAL A 176 7.04 2.86 6.51
C VAL A 176 7.18 3.16 8.00
N SER A 177 6.28 2.60 8.82
CA SER A 177 6.30 2.76 10.29
C SER A 177 7.13 1.69 11.01
N ASN A 178 7.35 0.52 10.40
CA ASN A 178 8.06 -0.62 10.99
C ASN A 178 9.31 -1.07 10.19
N PRO A 179 10.30 -0.19 9.94
CA PRO A 179 11.52 -0.59 9.22
C PRO A 179 12.34 -1.65 9.98
N ALA A 180 12.19 -1.73 11.32
CA ALA A 180 12.84 -2.74 12.15
C ALA A 180 12.40 -4.17 11.80
N ASP A 181 11.14 -4.39 11.42
CA ASP A 181 10.64 -5.72 11.03
C ASP A 181 11.29 -6.19 9.71
N VAL A 182 11.53 -5.25 8.80
CA VAL A 182 12.26 -5.50 7.55
C VAL A 182 13.73 -5.81 7.86
N ALA A 183 14.35 -5.12 8.82
CA ALA A 183 15.71 -5.42 9.24
C ALA A 183 15.83 -6.80 9.92
N ALA A 184 14.87 -7.17 10.77
CA ALA A 184 14.78 -8.50 11.36
C ALA A 184 14.62 -9.58 10.30
N TRP A 185 13.86 -9.31 9.24
CA TRP A 185 13.75 -10.20 8.09
C TRP A 185 15.08 -10.37 7.35
N PHE A 186 15.83 -9.29 7.10
CA PHE A 186 17.18 -9.36 6.53
C PHE A 186 18.12 -10.20 7.40
N GLY A 187 18.05 -10.06 8.73
CA GLY A 187 18.79 -10.91 9.66
C GLY A 187 18.48 -12.40 9.48
N ARG A 188 17.20 -12.77 9.28
CA ARG A 188 16.80 -14.17 8.97
C ARG A 188 17.33 -14.66 7.62
N LEU A 189 17.54 -13.75 6.67
CA LEU A 189 18.19 -14.06 5.38
C LEU A 189 19.71 -14.17 5.48
N GLY A 190 20.30 -13.99 6.68
CA GLY A 190 21.75 -14.01 6.88
C GLY A 190 22.45 -12.74 6.37
N ARG A 191 21.70 -11.65 6.21
CA ARG A 191 22.22 -10.36 5.70
C ARG A 191 22.61 -9.43 6.85
N ASN A 192 23.70 -8.68 6.66
CA ASN A 192 24.11 -7.61 7.56
C ASN A 192 23.52 -6.28 7.07
N VAL A 193 22.52 -5.76 7.77
CA VAL A 193 21.76 -4.58 7.37
C VAL A 193 21.83 -3.48 8.41
N GLU A 194 21.91 -2.23 7.95
CA GLU A 194 21.73 -1.05 8.79
C GLU A 194 20.45 -0.30 8.41
N VAL A 195 19.64 0.05 9.41
CA VAL A 195 18.48 0.91 9.25
C VAL A 195 18.90 2.35 9.49
N ILE A 196 18.65 3.21 8.51
CA ILE A 196 18.95 4.64 8.60
C ILE A 196 17.62 5.38 8.40
N GLU A 197 17.20 6.09 9.44
CA GLU A 197 15.94 6.83 9.47
C GLU A 197 16.18 8.31 9.67
N THR A 198 15.44 9.13 8.92
CA THR A 198 15.25 10.55 9.24
C THR A 198 13.79 10.88 9.14
N ARG A 199 13.26 11.64 10.10
CA ARG A 199 11.87 12.12 10.08
C ARG A 199 11.76 13.57 9.61
N GLN A 200 12.88 14.28 9.56
CA GLN A 200 12.89 15.69 9.21
C GLN A 200 12.82 15.85 7.69
N ARG A 201 11.78 16.55 7.25
CA ARG A 201 11.59 16.93 5.86
C ARG A 201 12.46 18.17 5.55
N PRO A 202 13.17 18.24 4.40
CA PRO A 202 13.91 19.44 4.04
C PRO A 202 13.03 20.67 3.85
N VAL A 203 11.80 20.45 3.37
CA VAL A 203 10.76 21.47 3.26
C VAL A 203 9.60 21.03 4.17
N PRO A 204 9.34 21.72 5.29
CA PRO A 204 8.24 21.40 6.19
C PRO A 204 6.88 21.54 5.48
N LEU A 205 5.87 20.86 6.00
CA LEU A 205 4.50 20.91 5.49
C LEU A 205 3.59 21.59 6.50
N ASP A 206 2.79 22.53 6.02
CA ASP A 206 1.74 23.20 6.79
C ASP A 206 0.36 22.83 6.27
N ASP A 207 -0.61 22.74 7.19
CA ASP A 207 -2.01 22.50 6.88
C ASP A 207 -2.76 23.84 6.86
N ILE A 208 -3.29 24.22 5.69
CA ILE A 208 -3.95 25.50 5.47
C ILE A 208 -5.44 25.27 5.20
N PRO A 209 -6.34 25.64 6.14
CA PRO A 209 -7.77 25.63 5.90
C PRO A 209 -8.12 26.57 4.73
N LEU A 210 -8.93 26.09 3.78
CA LEU A 210 -9.39 26.87 2.63
C LEU A 210 -10.11 28.15 3.06
N GLY A 211 -10.85 28.10 4.18
CA GLY A 211 -11.52 29.28 4.75
C GLY A 211 -10.58 30.33 5.35
N ALA A 212 -9.32 29.98 5.60
CA ALA A 212 -8.29 30.92 6.05
C ALA A 212 -7.60 31.64 4.89
N LEU A 213 -7.74 31.14 3.64
CA LEU A 213 -7.24 31.86 2.48
C LEU A 213 -8.08 33.13 2.27
N PRO A 214 -7.45 34.29 2.06
CA PRO A 214 -8.19 35.52 1.83
C PRO A 214 -9.07 35.38 0.59
N ASP A 215 -10.36 35.74 0.71
CA ASP A 215 -11.34 35.68 -0.39
C ASP A 215 -11.09 36.81 -1.41
N GLN A 216 -9.99 36.68 -2.14
CA GLN A 216 -9.58 37.60 -3.19
C GLN A 216 -10.16 37.19 -4.56
N ALA A 217 -10.85 36.05 -4.63
CA ALA A 217 -11.50 35.61 -5.86
C ALA A 217 -12.66 36.57 -6.21
N PRO A 218 -12.80 37.00 -7.48
CA PRO A 218 -13.88 37.89 -7.87
C PRO A 218 -15.25 37.32 -7.49
N LYS A 219 -16.14 38.13 -6.89
CA LYS A 219 -17.48 37.70 -6.42
C LYS A 219 -18.36 37.00 -7.47
N ARG A 220 -18.08 37.23 -8.77
CA ARG A 220 -18.73 36.53 -9.89
C ARG A 220 -18.39 35.04 -9.98
N VAL A 221 -17.24 34.63 -9.44
CA VAL A 221 -16.74 33.25 -9.47
C VAL A 221 -17.33 32.49 -8.30
N ARG A 222 -18.34 31.65 -8.57
CA ARG A 222 -19.02 30.81 -7.57
C ARG A 222 -18.55 29.36 -7.54
N ASN A 223 -17.88 28.88 -8.58
CA ASN A 223 -17.48 27.48 -8.65
C ASN A 223 -16.35 27.18 -7.64
N PHE A 224 -16.52 26.10 -6.87
CA PHE A 224 -15.57 25.67 -5.85
C PHE A 224 -14.13 25.55 -6.38
N TRP A 225 -13.91 24.84 -7.48
CA TRP A 225 -12.57 24.61 -8.03
C TRP A 225 -11.89 25.88 -8.50
N GLN A 226 -12.65 26.80 -9.10
CA GLN A 226 -12.16 28.09 -9.53
C GLN A 226 -11.75 28.95 -8.32
N ARG A 227 -12.58 28.98 -7.27
CA ARG A 227 -12.28 29.71 -6.02
C ARG A 227 -11.07 29.12 -5.30
N LEU A 228 -10.97 27.80 -5.22
CA LEU A 228 -9.81 27.09 -4.66
C LEU A 228 -8.53 27.49 -5.39
N ALA A 229 -8.50 27.34 -6.72
CA ALA A 229 -7.31 27.66 -7.50
C ALA A 229 -6.93 29.14 -7.40
N LEU A 230 -7.90 30.06 -7.52
CA LEU A 230 -7.65 31.49 -7.39
C LEU A 230 -7.17 31.87 -5.98
N GLY A 231 -7.80 31.33 -4.93
CA GLY A 231 -7.40 31.61 -3.55
C GLY A 231 -5.96 31.18 -3.27
N VAL A 232 -5.57 29.99 -3.75
CA VAL A 232 -4.19 29.49 -3.63
C VAL A 232 -3.21 30.37 -4.44
N LEU A 233 -3.54 30.67 -5.70
CA LEU A 233 -2.62 31.43 -6.57
C LEU A 233 -2.46 32.89 -6.14
N LEU A 234 -3.54 33.55 -5.71
CA LEU A 234 -3.52 34.94 -5.26
C LEU A 234 -2.86 35.11 -3.89
N SER A 235 -2.84 34.06 -3.07
CA SER A 235 -2.13 34.01 -1.79
C SER A 235 -0.66 33.59 -1.92
N ASP A 236 -0.11 33.58 -3.12
CA ASP A 236 1.25 33.11 -3.43
C ASP A 236 1.52 31.66 -2.96
N PHE A 237 0.51 30.80 -2.94
CA PHE A 237 0.68 29.37 -2.61
C PHE A 237 0.80 28.49 -3.87
N GLY A 238 0.86 29.08 -5.06
CA GLY A 238 1.09 28.36 -6.31
C GLY A 238 2.54 27.88 -6.51
N PRO A 239 2.79 26.87 -7.36
CA PRO A 239 1.81 26.07 -8.11
C PRO A 239 0.97 25.10 -7.25
N LEU A 240 -0.22 24.76 -7.74
CA LEU A 240 -1.17 23.86 -7.07
C LEU A 240 -1.30 22.52 -7.79
N LEU A 241 -1.17 21.40 -7.06
CA LEU A 241 -1.52 20.05 -7.52
C LEU A 241 -2.83 19.59 -6.87
N ILE A 242 -3.83 19.28 -7.68
CA ILE A 242 -5.11 18.75 -7.22
C ILE A 242 -5.19 17.26 -7.55
N PHE A 243 -5.48 16.43 -6.56
CA PHE A 243 -5.80 15.03 -6.79
C PHE A 243 -7.30 14.81 -6.95
N ALA A 244 -7.70 14.21 -8.07
CA ALA A 244 -9.07 13.90 -8.45
C ALA A 244 -9.30 12.38 -8.57
N PRO A 245 -10.54 11.89 -8.39
CA PRO A 245 -10.81 10.47 -8.28
C PRO A 245 -10.78 9.71 -9.62
N GLN A 246 -11.07 10.41 -10.72
CA GLN A 246 -11.24 9.82 -12.04
C GLN A 246 -10.63 10.69 -13.12
N ARG A 247 -10.24 10.07 -14.25
CA ARG A 247 -9.65 10.75 -15.41
C ARG A 247 -10.55 11.87 -15.94
N ARG A 248 -11.83 11.55 -16.17
CA ARG A 248 -12.85 12.52 -16.64
C ARG A 248 -13.02 13.69 -15.66
N SER A 249 -13.00 13.40 -14.34
CA SER A 249 -13.08 14.43 -13.31
C SER A 249 -11.85 15.34 -13.32
N ALA A 250 -10.65 14.77 -13.47
CA ALA A 250 -9.41 15.55 -13.55
C ALA A 250 -9.44 16.54 -14.72
N GLU A 251 -9.81 16.07 -15.92
CA GLU A 251 -9.97 16.94 -17.09
C GLU A 251 -11.04 18.01 -16.88
N LYS A 252 -12.21 17.64 -16.35
CA LYS A 252 -13.32 18.58 -16.10
C LYS A 252 -12.92 19.68 -15.11
N ILE A 253 -12.26 19.32 -14.01
CA ILE A 253 -11.77 20.26 -12.99
C ILE A 253 -10.74 21.20 -13.61
N ALA A 254 -9.75 20.68 -14.34
CA ALA A 254 -8.73 21.47 -15.00
C ALA A 254 -9.32 22.48 -16.00
N ARG A 255 -10.26 22.06 -16.85
CA ARG A 255 -10.98 22.96 -17.77
C ARG A 255 -11.70 24.07 -17.01
N LYS A 256 -12.41 23.72 -15.92
CA LYS A 256 -13.15 24.70 -15.12
C LYS A 256 -12.23 25.72 -14.47
N ILE A 257 -11.08 25.29 -13.97
CA ILE A 257 -10.07 26.19 -13.40
C ILE A 257 -9.52 27.13 -14.49
N ALA A 258 -9.17 26.60 -15.66
CA ALA A 258 -8.61 27.37 -16.77
C ALA A 258 -9.56 28.50 -17.26
N GLU A 259 -10.88 28.29 -17.22
CA GLU A 259 -11.88 29.33 -17.53
C GLU A 259 -11.78 30.58 -16.64
N ALA A 260 -11.27 30.43 -15.40
CA ALA A 260 -11.17 31.52 -14.43
C ALA A 260 -9.80 32.22 -14.44
N LEU A 261 -8.79 31.66 -15.11
CA LEU A 261 -7.43 32.20 -15.12
C LEU A 261 -7.17 33.11 -16.34
N PRO A 262 -6.34 34.16 -16.19
CA PRO A 262 -5.96 35.06 -17.28
C PRO A 262 -5.06 34.37 -18.33
N ASP A 263 -5.05 34.89 -19.57
CA ASP A 263 -4.16 34.43 -20.68
C ASP A 263 -2.94 35.36 -20.84
N ASP A 264 -2.46 35.88 -19.72
CA ASP A 264 -1.46 36.95 -19.63
C ASP A 264 -0.04 36.50 -20.05
N ASP A 265 0.31 35.25 -19.74
CA ASP A 265 1.60 34.66 -20.04
C ASP A 265 1.41 33.22 -20.58
N PRO A 266 0.99 33.07 -21.85
CA PRO A 266 0.58 31.78 -22.36
C PRO A 266 1.74 30.85 -22.71
N ILE A 267 1.59 29.57 -22.36
CA ILE A 267 2.47 28.52 -22.91
C ILE A 267 2.01 28.22 -24.33
N GLU A 268 2.87 28.55 -25.30
CA GLU A 268 2.69 28.19 -26.70
C GLU A 268 3.63 27.05 -27.08
N LEU A 269 3.05 25.96 -27.59
CA LEU A 269 3.84 24.83 -28.08
C LEU A 269 4.36 25.17 -29.47
N SER A 270 5.57 25.75 -29.54
CA SER A 270 6.18 26.19 -30.81
C SER A 270 6.48 25.04 -31.77
N ASP A 271 6.71 23.83 -31.26
CA ASP A 271 6.89 22.63 -32.08
C ASP A 271 5.52 22.13 -32.59
N PRO A 272 5.28 22.12 -33.92
CA PRO A 272 4.03 21.64 -34.50
C PRO A 272 3.70 20.18 -34.14
N ALA A 273 4.71 19.33 -33.94
CA ALA A 273 4.51 17.94 -33.55
C ALA A 273 3.99 17.86 -32.10
N LEU A 274 4.54 18.66 -31.19
CA LEU A 274 4.06 18.74 -29.80
C LEU A 274 2.68 19.36 -29.71
N ALA A 275 2.40 20.42 -30.49
CA ALA A 275 1.07 21.02 -30.56
C ALA A 275 0.01 20.00 -31.04
N ARG A 276 0.33 19.21 -32.07
CA ARG A 276 -0.53 18.13 -32.55
C ARG A 276 -0.69 17.02 -31.51
N ALA A 277 0.38 16.65 -30.81
CA ALA A 277 0.36 15.62 -29.79
C ALA A 277 -0.45 16.02 -28.54
N ALA A 278 -0.43 17.31 -28.17
CA ALA A 278 -1.25 17.84 -27.08
C ALA A 278 -2.74 17.62 -27.34
N GLY A 279 -3.17 17.86 -28.58
CA GLY A 279 -4.58 17.92 -28.94
C GLY A 279 -5.22 19.25 -28.53
N PRO A 280 -6.42 19.56 -29.07
CA PRO A 280 -7.02 20.89 -28.96
C PRO A 280 -7.38 21.26 -27.51
N ASP A 281 -7.91 20.30 -26.75
CA ASP A 281 -8.36 20.55 -25.37
C ASP A 281 -7.19 20.88 -24.44
N LEU A 282 -6.11 20.07 -24.49
CA LEU A 282 -4.94 20.28 -23.64
C LEU A 282 -4.18 21.53 -24.05
N ALA A 283 -3.96 21.75 -25.35
CA ALA A 283 -3.30 22.96 -25.86
C ALA A 283 -4.03 24.24 -25.43
N LYS A 284 -5.37 24.23 -25.47
CA LYS A 284 -6.20 25.38 -25.04
C LYS A 284 -5.98 25.75 -23.58
N ILE A 285 -5.96 24.76 -22.67
CA ILE A 285 -5.78 25.05 -21.24
C ILE A 285 -4.32 25.27 -20.84
N LEU A 286 -3.36 24.75 -21.61
CA LEU A 286 -1.92 24.98 -21.40
C LEU A 286 -1.56 26.45 -21.56
N ARG A 287 -2.23 27.18 -22.45
CA ARG A 287 -2.11 28.65 -22.53
C ARG A 287 -2.39 29.32 -21.18
N LYS A 288 -3.28 28.76 -20.36
CA LYS A 288 -3.58 29.24 -19.00
C LYS A 288 -2.63 28.69 -17.93
N ARG A 289 -1.57 27.98 -18.35
CA ARG A 289 -0.64 27.24 -17.49
C ARG A 289 -1.35 26.20 -16.62
N VAL A 290 -2.42 25.61 -17.16
CA VAL A 290 -3.16 24.51 -16.51
C VAL A 290 -2.96 23.23 -17.29
N ALA A 291 -2.81 22.11 -16.59
CA ALA A 291 -2.76 20.79 -17.20
C ALA A 291 -3.52 19.75 -16.35
N TRP A 292 -3.87 18.62 -16.97
CA TRP A 292 -4.27 17.41 -16.24
C TRP A 292 -3.22 16.31 -16.42
N HIS A 293 -3.14 15.39 -15.46
CA HIS A 293 -2.21 14.26 -15.49
C HIS A 293 -2.87 12.95 -15.03
N HIS A 294 -2.92 11.97 -15.92
CA HIS A 294 -3.44 10.64 -15.59
C HIS A 294 -2.91 9.58 -16.56
N SER A 295 -3.11 8.31 -16.21
CA SER A 295 -2.61 7.18 -17.01
C SER A 295 -3.21 7.06 -18.42
N GLY A 296 -4.29 7.79 -18.74
CA GLY A 296 -4.86 7.85 -20.10
C GLY A 296 -4.17 8.83 -21.05
N LEU A 297 -3.20 9.62 -20.59
CA LEU A 297 -2.42 10.50 -21.46
C LEU A 297 -1.53 9.67 -22.39
N SER A 298 -1.38 10.11 -23.63
CA SER A 298 -0.37 9.54 -24.52
C SER A 298 1.04 9.77 -23.97
N PHE A 299 1.99 8.95 -24.39
CA PHE A 299 3.38 9.12 -23.98
C PHE A 299 3.93 10.52 -24.30
N ALA A 300 3.58 11.06 -25.47
CA ALA A 300 3.97 12.41 -25.87
C ALA A 300 3.33 13.48 -24.97
N GLN A 301 2.02 13.40 -24.71
CA GLN A 301 1.35 14.35 -23.79
C GLN A 301 1.97 14.34 -22.40
N ARG A 302 2.23 13.15 -21.85
CA ARG A 302 2.76 13.00 -20.51
C ARG A 302 4.22 13.46 -20.43
N ALA A 303 5.09 12.81 -21.21
CA ALA A 303 6.54 12.89 -20.99
C ALA A 303 7.24 13.98 -21.81
N ALA A 304 6.61 14.50 -22.88
CA ALA A 304 7.18 15.59 -23.68
C ALA A 304 6.52 16.95 -23.39
N ILE A 305 5.35 16.97 -22.72
CA ILE A 305 4.59 18.20 -22.47
C ILE A 305 4.34 18.40 -20.98
N VAL A 306 3.44 17.63 -20.36
CA VAL A 306 2.95 17.91 -19.00
C VAL A 306 4.05 17.79 -17.94
N GLU A 307 4.81 16.69 -17.92
CA GLU A 307 5.85 16.47 -16.90
C GLU A 307 7.04 17.42 -17.03
N PRO A 308 7.60 17.71 -18.23
CA PRO A 308 8.63 18.73 -18.37
C PRO A 308 8.17 20.11 -17.92
N LEU A 309 6.96 20.55 -18.31
CA LEU A 309 6.42 21.86 -17.90
C LEU A 309 6.18 21.93 -16.38
N ALA A 310 5.71 20.84 -15.77
CA ALA A 310 5.55 20.73 -14.32
C ALA A 310 6.91 20.82 -13.59
N LYS A 311 7.91 20.04 -14.03
CA LYS A 311 9.27 20.04 -13.46
C LYS A 311 9.97 21.39 -13.60
N ALA A 312 9.74 22.08 -14.71
CA ALA A 312 10.25 23.43 -14.96
C ALA A 312 9.47 24.53 -14.19
N GLY A 313 8.44 24.18 -13.42
CA GLY A 313 7.63 25.14 -12.67
C GLY A 313 6.79 26.08 -13.54
N GLN A 314 6.54 25.73 -14.81
CA GLN A 314 5.82 26.59 -15.75
C GLN A 314 4.30 26.50 -15.60
N LEU A 315 3.79 25.46 -14.96
CA LEU A 315 2.36 25.26 -14.73
C LEU A 315 1.92 25.93 -13.42
N ARG A 316 0.78 26.63 -13.45
CA ARG A 316 0.11 27.23 -12.29
C ARG A 316 -0.71 26.18 -11.53
N VAL A 317 -1.44 25.33 -12.26
CA VAL A 317 -2.30 24.29 -11.69
C VAL A 317 -2.19 22.98 -12.46
N ILE A 318 -2.04 21.87 -11.74
CA ILE A 318 -2.03 20.52 -12.30
C ILE A 318 -3.14 19.72 -11.62
N VAL A 319 -4.00 19.07 -12.39
CA VAL A 319 -5.03 18.17 -11.84
C VAL A 319 -4.69 16.73 -12.18
N ALA A 320 -4.27 15.95 -11.19
CA ALA A 320 -3.85 14.57 -11.36
C ALA A 320 -4.86 13.56 -10.79
N THR A 321 -4.86 12.32 -11.28
CA THR A 321 -5.68 11.25 -10.67
C THR A 321 -5.01 10.64 -9.43
N LEU A 322 -5.80 10.24 -8.42
CA LEU A 322 -5.33 9.63 -7.16
C LEU A 322 -4.37 8.45 -7.37
N GLY A 323 -4.69 7.52 -8.29
CA GLY A 323 -3.86 6.34 -8.59
C GLY A 323 -2.48 6.65 -9.19
N LEU A 324 -2.15 7.92 -9.42
CA LEU A 324 -0.88 8.38 -9.96
C LEU A 324 0.07 8.96 -8.89
N ALA A 325 -0.33 9.04 -7.62
CA ALA A 325 0.50 9.65 -6.57
C ALA A 325 1.92 9.05 -6.47
N ALA A 326 2.03 7.72 -6.61
CA ALA A 326 3.30 7.00 -6.65
C ALA A 326 4.08 7.17 -7.97
N GLY A 327 3.45 7.66 -9.03
CA GLY A 327 4.05 7.83 -10.36
C GLY A 327 4.41 9.27 -10.73
N ILE A 328 3.97 10.26 -9.96
CA ILE A 328 4.31 11.68 -10.17
C ILE A 328 5.76 11.91 -9.75
N ASN A 329 6.57 12.50 -10.64
CA ASN A 329 7.99 12.76 -10.40
C ASN A 329 8.32 14.26 -10.34
N PHE A 330 7.40 15.06 -9.81
CA PHE A 330 7.61 16.49 -9.59
C PHE A 330 6.98 16.92 -8.27
N SER A 331 7.51 17.99 -7.71
CA SER A 331 6.96 18.67 -6.53
C SER A 331 6.36 20.00 -6.93
N VAL A 332 5.34 20.43 -6.19
CA VAL A 332 4.68 21.73 -6.31
C VAL A 332 4.67 22.42 -4.95
N ARG A 333 4.30 23.70 -4.88
CA ARG A 333 4.24 24.42 -3.61
C ARG A 333 3.07 23.93 -2.76
N SER A 334 1.89 23.73 -3.36
CA SER A 334 0.67 23.33 -2.66
C SER A 334 -0.01 22.09 -3.25
N VAL A 335 -0.62 21.28 -2.39
CA VAL A 335 -1.40 20.10 -2.76
C VAL A 335 -2.83 20.22 -2.19
N PHE A 336 -3.82 19.77 -2.96
CA PHE A 336 -5.19 19.59 -2.50
C PHE A 336 -5.70 18.20 -2.91
N VAL A 337 -6.32 17.47 -1.98
CA VAL A 337 -6.93 16.16 -2.26
C VAL A 337 -8.44 16.35 -2.31
N GLY A 338 -9.00 16.28 -3.51
CA GLY A 338 -10.39 16.66 -3.75
C GLY A 338 -11.43 15.60 -3.42
N ASP A 339 -11.01 14.35 -3.30
CA ASP A 339 -11.86 13.22 -2.97
C ASP A 339 -11.00 12.14 -2.28
N THR A 340 -11.62 11.34 -1.42
CA THR A 340 -10.97 10.21 -0.73
C THR A 340 -11.35 8.87 -1.34
N GLN A 341 -12.18 8.84 -2.37
CA GLN A 341 -12.56 7.62 -3.04
C GLN A 341 -12.08 7.60 -4.49
N TYR A 342 -11.60 6.46 -4.97
CA TYR A 342 -11.20 6.30 -6.36
C TYR A 342 -11.59 4.93 -6.89
N GLN A 343 -11.72 4.83 -8.21
CA GLN A 343 -12.06 3.60 -8.88
C GLN A 343 -10.80 2.80 -9.21
N ASP A 344 -10.68 1.58 -8.66
CA ASP A 344 -9.67 0.59 -9.01
C ASP A 344 -10.36 -0.60 -9.69
N GLY A 345 -10.37 -0.59 -11.03
CA GLY A 345 -11.09 -1.57 -11.83
C GLY A 345 -12.60 -1.50 -11.55
N PRO A 346 -13.25 -2.62 -11.15
CA PRO A 346 -14.66 -2.63 -10.81
C PRO A 346 -14.96 -2.13 -9.38
N PHE A 347 -13.94 -1.90 -8.55
CA PHE A 347 -14.12 -1.59 -7.14
C PHE A 347 -13.91 -0.10 -6.85
N LEU A 348 -14.68 0.43 -5.91
CA LEU A 348 -14.43 1.74 -5.30
C LEU A 348 -13.53 1.51 -4.08
N ARG A 349 -12.39 2.17 -4.03
CA ARG A 349 -11.42 2.10 -2.93
C ARG A 349 -11.32 3.45 -2.24
N GLU A 350 -11.08 3.42 -0.94
CA GLU A 350 -10.74 4.60 -0.16
C GLU A 350 -9.23 4.84 -0.19
N VAL A 351 -8.82 6.11 -0.23
CA VAL A 351 -7.42 6.52 -0.18
C VAL A 351 -6.89 6.22 1.21
N ARG A 352 -5.84 5.42 1.29
CA ARG A 352 -5.25 5.03 2.57
C ARG A 352 -4.37 6.17 3.15
N PRO A 353 -4.14 6.19 4.48
CA PRO A 353 -3.22 7.15 5.11
C PRO A 353 -1.81 7.18 4.49
N ASP A 354 -1.30 6.02 4.05
CA ASP A 354 0.01 5.92 3.39
C ASP A 354 0.04 6.55 2.00
N GLU A 355 -1.09 6.52 1.30
CA GLU A 355 -1.24 7.17 -0.01
C GLU A 355 -1.39 8.68 0.13
N LEU A 356 -2.12 9.15 1.15
CA LEU A 356 -2.19 10.57 1.51
C LEU A 356 -0.79 11.12 1.83
N LEU A 357 0.03 10.37 2.59
CA LEU A 357 1.40 10.77 2.90
C LEU A 357 2.25 10.94 1.63
N GLN A 358 2.05 10.10 0.61
CA GLN A 358 2.73 10.24 -0.68
C GLN A 358 2.20 11.44 -1.48
N MET A 359 0.90 11.69 -1.46
CA MET A 359 0.24 12.81 -2.15
C MET A 359 0.68 14.16 -1.56
N PHE A 360 0.53 14.35 -0.25
CA PHE A 360 1.04 15.52 0.47
C PHE A 360 2.56 15.61 0.38
N GLY A 361 3.21 14.46 0.21
CA GLY A 361 4.63 14.37 -0.09
C GLY A 361 5.09 15.08 -1.36
N ARG A 362 4.17 15.57 -2.21
CA ARG A 362 4.47 16.39 -3.40
C ARG A 362 4.46 17.90 -3.13
N ALA A 363 3.98 18.33 -1.95
CA ALA A 363 4.07 19.72 -1.52
C ALA A 363 5.49 20.07 -1.05
N GLY A 364 5.92 21.30 -1.35
CA GLY A 364 7.24 21.82 -1.04
C GLY A 364 8.31 21.41 -2.07
N ARG A 365 8.91 22.39 -2.74
CA ARG A 365 10.01 22.22 -3.67
C ARG A 365 11.33 22.57 -2.99
N ARG A 366 12.21 21.57 -2.80
CA ARG A 366 13.51 21.76 -2.16
C ARG A 366 14.33 22.82 -2.90
N GLY A 367 14.83 23.81 -2.15
CA GLY A 367 15.63 24.91 -2.68
C GLY A 367 14.83 26.02 -3.38
N LEU A 368 13.50 25.92 -3.45
CA LEU A 368 12.62 26.95 -4.01
C LEU A 368 11.58 27.44 -2.99
N ASP A 369 11.06 26.54 -2.15
CA ASP A 369 10.04 26.85 -1.16
C ASP A 369 10.59 26.69 0.26
N GLU A 370 10.24 27.63 1.15
CA GLU A 370 10.53 27.52 2.59
C GLU A 370 9.59 26.54 3.30
N ALA A 371 8.35 26.43 2.81
CA ALA A 371 7.33 25.49 3.29
C ALA A 371 6.45 25.01 2.12
N GLY A 372 5.93 23.80 2.24
CA GLY A 372 4.90 23.25 1.36
C GLY A 372 3.54 23.27 2.04
N TYR A 373 2.47 23.44 1.28
CA TYR A 373 1.12 23.57 1.85
C TYR A 373 0.19 22.44 1.45
N VAL A 374 -0.52 21.89 2.42
CA VAL A 374 -1.67 21.02 2.23
C VAL A 374 -2.91 21.88 2.43
N ILE A 375 -3.67 22.10 1.36
CA ILE A 375 -4.90 22.88 1.43
C ILE A 375 -6.04 21.96 1.87
N ALA A 376 -6.79 22.35 2.90
CA ALA A 376 -7.87 21.56 3.46
C ALA A 376 -9.22 22.31 3.44
N ALA A 377 -10.24 21.71 2.83
CA ALA A 377 -11.65 22.09 2.95
C ALA A 377 -12.40 21.15 3.90
N ASP A 378 -13.64 21.49 4.28
CA ASP A 378 -14.43 20.77 5.31
C ASP A 378 -14.56 19.25 5.13
N ARG A 379 -14.43 18.74 3.90
CA ARG A 379 -14.56 17.31 3.57
C ARG A 379 -13.34 16.74 2.84
N SER A 380 -12.24 17.48 2.78
CA SER A 380 -11.00 16.95 2.23
C SER A 380 -10.09 16.46 3.35
N PRO A 381 -9.20 15.49 3.07
CA PRO A 381 -8.17 15.07 4.00
C PRO A 381 -7.28 16.23 4.46
N ARG A 382 -6.85 16.14 5.71
CA ARG A 382 -5.88 17.02 6.37
C ARG A 382 -4.53 16.36 6.51
N LEU A 383 -3.50 17.14 6.82
CA LEU A 383 -2.15 16.61 6.98
C LEU A 383 -2.07 15.54 8.07
N MET A 384 -2.87 15.65 9.14
CA MET A 384 -2.95 14.68 10.24
C MET A 384 -3.51 13.31 9.83
N ASP A 385 -4.24 13.22 8.72
CA ASP A 385 -4.83 11.97 8.25
C ASP A 385 -3.79 11.09 7.52
N ALA A 386 -2.64 11.67 7.16
CA ALA A 386 -1.54 10.97 6.51
C ALA A 386 -0.64 10.26 7.52
N GLN A 387 -0.44 8.95 7.34
CA GLN A 387 0.38 8.14 8.24
C GLN A 387 1.23 7.14 7.48
N PRO A 388 2.45 6.81 7.95
CA PRO A 388 3.27 5.77 7.35
C PRO A 388 2.60 4.40 7.43
N LYS A 389 2.84 3.57 6.41
CA LYS A 389 2.29 2.22 6.32
C LYS A 389 3.00 1.28 7.29
N GLN A 390 2.23 0.51 8.06
CA GLN A 390 2.77 -0.69 8.71
C GLN A 390 2.79 -1.83 7.68
N LEU A 391 3.98 -2.33 7.38
CA LEU A 391 4.14 -3.42 6.42
C LEU A 391 3.66 -4.73 7.03
N ARG A 392 2.80 -5.41 6.28
CA ARG A 392 2.34 -6.77 6.54
C ARG A 392 2.40 -7.55 5.23
N ARG A 393 2.73 -8.82 5.34
CA ARG A 393 2.76 -9.73 4.19
C ARG A 393 1.36 -9.98 3.65
N SER A 394 1.24 -10.06 2.32
CA SER A 394 0.11 -10.76 1.71
C SER A 394 0.21 -12.25 2.06
N GLN A 395 -0.91 -12.92 2.34
CA GLN A 395 -0.90 -14.38 2.57
C GLN A 395 -0.66 -15.18 1.29
N GLU A 396 -0.68 -14.53 0.12
CA GLU A 396 -0.49 -15.18 -1.16
C GLU A 396 0.92 -15.79 -1.30
N ILE A 397 0.98 -16.94 -1.98
CA ILE A 397 2.23 -17.62 -2.35
C ILE A 397 2.34 -17.56 -3.87
N ASP A 398 3.48 -17.08 -4.37
CA ASP A 398 3.78 -17.15 -5.80
C ASP A 398 4.18 -18.57 -6.21
N TRP A 399 3.18 -19.40 -6.48
CA TRP A 399 3.38 -20.76 -6.97
C TRP A 399 4.30 -20.86 -8.18
N PRO A 400 4.24 -19.96 -9.20
CA PRO A 400 5.17 -20.01 -10.31
C PRO A 400 6.64 -19.89 -9.88
N THR A 401 6.99 -18.98 -8.98
CA THR A 401 8.36 -18.86 -8.44
C THR A 401 8.74 -20.10 -7.67
N LEU A 402 7.85 -20.57 -6.79
CA LEU A 402 8.11 -21.75 -5.97
C LEU A 402 8.40 -22.98 -6.83
N LEU A 403 7.59 -23.24 -7.85
CA LEU A 403 7.79 -24.33 -8.81
C LEU A 403 9.09 -24.18 -9.59
N ARG A 404 9.53 -22.96 -9.88
CA ARG A 404 10.81 -22.71 -10.55
C ARG A 404 12.00 -22.95 -9.63
N VAL A 405 11.91 -22.56 -8.36
CA VAL A 405 12.90 -22.91 -7.33
C VAL A 405 13.01 -24.43 -7.18
N MET A 406 11.86 -25.12 -7.09
CA MET A 406 11.79 -26.59 -7.03
C MET A 406 12.44 -27.24 -8.27
N ARG A 407 12.09 -26.76 -9.47
CA ARG A 407 12.63 -27.27 -10.73
C ARG A 407 14.15 -27.08 -10.81
N ARG A 408 14.66 -25.94 -10.37
CA ARG A 408 16.11 -25.68 -10.36
C ARG A 408 16.82 -26.65 -9.41
N ALA A 409 16.32 -26.81 -8.18
CA ALA A 409 16.88 -27.77 -7.24
C ALA A 409 16.88 -29.20 -7.81
N ALA A 410 15.82 -29.61 -8.51
CA ALA A 410 15.77 -30.91 -9.19
C ALA A 410 16.87 -31.07 -10.26
N LEU A 411 17.10 -30.02 -11.07
CA LEU A 411 18.13 -30.02 -12.11
C LEU A 411 19.55 -30.05 -11.53
N ASP A 412 19.74 -29.41 -10.37
CA ASP A 412 20.99 -29.37 -9.63
C ASP A 412 21.21 -30.65 -8.77
N GLY A 413 20.32 -31.65 -8.87
CA GLY A 413 20.40 -32.93 -8.14
C GLY A 413 19.94 -32.87 -6.67
N GLY A 414 19.38 -31.76 -6.22
CA GLY A 414 18.83 -31.56 -4.87
C GLY A 414 17.36 -31.91 -4.73
N SER A 415 16.84 -31.83 -3.50
CA SER A 415 15.42 -32.09 -3.19
C SER A 415 14.54 -30.88 -3.54
N PRO A 416 13.56 -31.01 -4.45
CA PRO A 416 12.65 -29.91 -4.79
C PRO A 416 11.85 -29.44 -3.57
N PHE A 417 11.43 -30.37 -2.70
CA PHE A 417 10.62 -30.06 -1.53
C PHE A 417 11.40 -29.36 -0.42
N GLU A 418 12.68 -29.68 -0.25
CA GLU A 418 13.55 -28.96 0.69
C GLU A 418 13.81 -27.55 0.18
N ALA A 419 14.10 -27.38 -1.12
CA ALA A 419 14.26 -26.06 -1.73
C ALA A 419 13.00 -25.19 -1.58
N ALA A 420 11.82 -25.78 -1.73
CA ALA A 420 10.56 -25.07 -1.49
C ALA A 420 10.35 -24.67 -0.02
N ARG A 421 10.70 -25.57 0.92
CA ARG A 421 10.65 -25.29 2.37
C ARG A 421 11.63 -24.19 2.76
N GLU A 422 12.85 -24.25 2.25
CA GLU A 422 13.89 -23.24 2.48
C GLU A 422 13.46 -21.88 1.93
N PHE A 423 12.98 -21.85 0.68
CA PHE A 423 12.51 -20.62 0.05
C PHE A 423 11.32 -19.99 0.79
N SER A 424 10.39 -20.81 1.27
CA SER A 424 9.24 -20.32 2.05
C SER A 424 9.64 -19.75 3.41
N GLY A 425 10.79 -20.18 3.96
CA GLY A 425 11.41 -19.58 5.13
C GLY A 425 12.08 -18.23 4.86
N LYS A 426 12.33 -17.88 3.59
CA LYS A 426 12.92 -16.59 3.18
C LYS A 426 11.89 -15.50 2.93
N LEU A 427 10.59 -15.81 2.97
CA LEU A 427 9.52 -14.83 2.75
C LEU A 427 9.39 -13.86 3.94
N PHE A 428 8.81 -12.68 3.72
CA PHE A 428 8.60 -11.64 4.73
C PHE A 428 7.48 -12.05 5.68
N SER A 429 7.74 -13.03 6.53
CA SER A 429 6.78 -13.58 7.50
C SER A 429 7.45 -13.81 8.85
N GLU A 430 6.71 -13.58 9.94
CA GLU A 430 7.12 -13.97 11.30
C GLU A 430 7.05 -15.49 11.49
N HIS A 431 6.07 -16.15 10.87
CA HIS A 431 5.90 -17.60 10.92
C HIS A 431 6.33 -18.26 9.61
N ARG A 432 6.91 -19.46 9.69
CA ARG A 432 7.25 -20.24 8.49
C ARG A 432 5.98 -20.53 7.69
N VAL A 433 5.97 -20.12 6.42
CA VAL A 433 4.89 -20.44 5.49
C VAL A 433 4.92 -21.94 5.23
N ARG A 434 3.89 -22.67 5.71
CA ARG A 434 3.79 -24.12 5.50
C ARG A 434 3.31 -24.40 4.09
N VAL A 435 4.14 -25.05 3.28
CA VAL A 435 3.84 -25.36 1.87
C VAL A 435 3.08 -26.69 1.70
N GLY A 436 2.57 -27.28 2.79
CA GLY A 436 1.76 -28.51 2.73
C GLY A 436 2.47 -29.77 2.23
N PHE A 437 3.80 -29.75 2.06
CA PHE A 437 4.56 -30.94 1.70
C PHE A 437 4.83 -31.80 2.94
N ALA A 438 4.34 -33.05 2.94
CA ALA A 438 4.69 -34.03 3.96
C ALA A 438 6.23 -34.18 4.03
N GLY A 439 6.80 -34.01 5.22
CA GLY A 439 8.24 -33.93 5.40
C GLY A 439 8.93 -35.28 5.23
N GLY A 440 9.66 -35.48 4.12
CA GLY A 440 10.81 -36.38 4.13
C GLY A 440 11.93 -35.72 4.93
N GLY A 441 12.33 -36.30 6.07
CA GLY A 441 13.41 -35.81 6.93
C GLY A 441 13.19 -36.05 8.42
N SER A 442 13.38 -37.29 8.86
CA SER A 442 13.74 -37.76 10.21
C SER A 442 13.19 -37.05 11.46
N ASN A 443 11.88 -37.03 11.64
CA ASN A 443 11.30 -37.32 12.96
C ASN A 443 10.11 -38.25 12.72
N ARG A 444 10.31 -39.54 13.01
CA ARG A 444 9.22 -40.51 13.10
C ARG A 444 8.43 -40.18 14.36
N GLU A 445 7.40 -39.37 14.21
CA GLU A 445 6.20 -39.53 15.01
C GLU A 445 5.13 -40.08 14.07
N GLU A 446 5.01 -41.40 14.13
CA GLU A 446 3.89 -42.25 13.71
C GLU A 446 2.95 -41.72 12.61
N GLU A 447 3.38 -41.84 11.35
CA GLU A 447 2.43 -41.90 10.22
C GLU A 447 1.80 -43.30 10.16
N SER A 448 0.63 -43.46 10.77
CA SER A 448 -0.27 -44.59 10.47
C SER A 448 -0.95 -44.34 9.11
N THR A 449 -0.43 -45.02 8.09
CA THR A 449 -1.14 -45.56 6.93
C THR A 449 -2.61 -45.15 6.70
N ALA A 450 -2.88 -44.28 5.71
CA ALA A 450 -3.99 -44.44 4.76
C ALA A 450 -3.93 -43.47 3.57
N LYS A 451 -3.56 -44.01 2.41
CA LYS A 451 -4.05 -43.69 1.05
C LYS A 451 -4.35 -42.23 0.66
N ARG A 452 -3.42 -41.69 -0.14
CA ARG A 452 -3.61 -40.82 -1.32
C ARG A 452 -5.07 -40.69 -1.82
N ARG A 453 -5.66 -39.50 -1.72
CA ARG A 453 -5.89 -38.52 -2.82
C ARG A 453 -6.92 -37.46 -2.41
N GLY A 454 -6.47 -36.22 -2.27
CA GLY A 454 -7.30 -35.01 -2.33
C GLY A 454 -6.45 -33.87 -2.85
N LEU A 455 -6.75 -33.39 -4.07
CA LEU A 455 -6.19 -32.16 -4.63
C LEU A 455 -6.71 -30.98 -3.78
N PHE A 456 -5.86 -29.99 -3.48
CA PHE A 456 -6.18 -28.77 -2.71
C PHE A 456 -6.54 -28.96 -1.23
N GLY A 457 -5.55 -29.28 -0.38
CA GLY A 457 -5.29 -28.71 0.97
C GLY A 457 -6.41 -28.34 1.97
N LEU A 458 -7.68 -28.65 1.72
CA LEU A 458 -8.81 -28.50 2.61
C LEU A 458 -9.16 -29.92 3.09
N GLY A 459 -8.34 -30.43 4.01
CA GLY A 459 -8.79 -31.51 4.87
C GLY A 459 -9.79 -30.94 5.90
N PRO A 460 -10.84 -31.68 6.28
CA PRO A 460 -11.77 -31.23 7.29
C PRO A 460 -11.01 -31.00 8.60
N VAL A 461 -11.11 -29.79 9.17
CA VAL A 461 -10.67 -29.53 10.54
C VAL A 461 -11.50 -30.44 11.44
N ARG A 462 -10.88 -31.47 12.02
CA ARG A 462 -11.50 -32.26 13.10
C ARG A 462 -11.38 -31.42 14.36
N HIS A 463 -12.51 -30.90 14.80
CA HIS A 463 -12.66 -30.47 16.18
C HIS A 463 -12.83 -31.72 17.03
N GLU A 464 -12.20 -31.80 18.19
CA GLU A 464 -12.29 -32.92 19.12
C GLU A 464 -12.66 -32.36 20.49
N ILE A 465 -13.55 -33.06 21.20
CA ILE A 465 -13.99 -32.68 22.55
C ILE A 465 -13.55 -33.79 23.50
N LEU A 466 -13.15 -33.42 24.71
CA LEU A 466 -12.87 -34.39 25.77
C LEU A 466 -14.21 -34.81 26.39
N ASN A 467 -14.55 -36.10 26.31
CA ASN A 467 -15.78 -36.61 26.88
C ASN A 467 -15.69 -36.79 28.40
N ALA A 468 -16.80 -37.15 29.04
CA ALA A 468 -16.88 -37.30 30.50
C ALA A 468 -15.98 -38.42 31.06
N ASP A 469 -15.57 -39.37 30.22
CA ASP A 469 -14.67 -40.46 30.56
C ASP A 469 -13.18 -40.10 30.33
N GLY A 470 -12.90 -38.85 29.91
CA GLY A 470 -11.55 -38.34 29.69
C GLY A 470 -10.93 -38.76 28.36
N GLU A 471 -11.74 -39.27 27.43
CA GLU A 471 -11.31 -39.67 26.09
C GLU A 471 -11.59 -38.56 25.08
N TRP A 472 -10.64 -38.30 24.17
CA TRP A 472 -10.84 -37.36 23.07
C TRP A 472 -11.71 -38.00 21.99
N GLU A 473 -12.92 -37.47 21.82
CA GLU A 473 -13.82 -37.89 20.75
C GLU A 473 -13.92 -36.81 19.68
N THR A 474 -14.04 -37.23 18.42
CA THR A 474 -14.24 -36.28 17.31
C THR A 474 -15.57 -35.54 17.51
N GLU A 475 -15.51 -34.21 17.56
CA GLU A 475 -16.69 -33.33 17.58
C GLU A 475 -17.48 -33.65 16.30
N LYS A 476 -18.56 -34.41 16.46
CA LYS A 476 -19.52 -34.59 15.39
C LYS A 476 -20.07 -33.19 15.11
N GLN A 477 -19.74 -32.60 13.96
CA GLN A 477 -20.40 -31.39 13.48
C GLN A 477 -21.90 -31.57 13.71
N GLY A 478 -22.48 -30.68 14.52
CA GLY A 478 -23.87 -30.79 14.94
C GLY A 478 -24.74 -31.09 13.74
N GLN A 479 -25.26 -32.32 13.67
CA GLN A 479 -26.29 -32.62 12.69
C GLN A 479 -27.42 -31.65 12.99
N VAL A 480 -27.76 -30.78 12.04
CA VAL A 480 -29.00 -30.03 12.09
C VAL A 480 -30.11 -31.07 11.87
N GLY A 481 -30.47 -31.75 12.95
CA GLY A 481 -31.59 -32.66 13.03
C GLY A 481 -32.76 -31.96 13.67
N GLU A 482 -33.97 -32.31 13.24
CA GLU A 482 -35.17 -31.94 13.97
C GLU A 482 -35.16 -32.72 15.30
N ALA A 483 -35.12 -32.00 16.41
CA ALA A 483 -35.22 -32.56 17.75
C ALA A 483 -36.44 -31.96 18.46
N THR A 484 -37.16 -32.78 19.20
CA THR A 484 -38.30 -32.33 20.01
C THR A 484 -37.79 -31.42 21.13
N LEU A 485 -38.47 -30.30 21.39
CA LEU A 485 -38.09 -29.38 22.48
C LEU A 485 -38.03 -30.06 23.86
N SER A 486 -38.73 -31.19 24.05
CA SER A 486 -38.67 -32.00 25.28
C SER A 486 -37.30 -32.63 25.53
N ASP A 487 -36.52 -32.85 24.46
CA ASP A 487 -35.28 -33.61 24.49
C ASP A 487 -34.05 -32.68 24.51
N LEU A 488 -34.29 -31.38 24.41
CA LEU A 488 -33.27 -30.35 24.43
C LEU A 488 -32.92 -29.93 25.86
N TRP A 489 -31.63 -29.64 26.04
CA TRP A 489 -31.10 -28.99 27.23
C TRP A 489 -30.60 -27.60 26.84
N ALA A 490 -30.83 -26.64 27.72
CA ALA A 490 -30.34 -25.28 27.59
C ALA A 490 -29.39 -24.96 28.74
N PHE A 491 -28.49 -24.01 28.50
CA PHE A 491 -27.58 -23.51 29.52
C PHE A 491 -28.03 -22.10 29.91
N GLU A 492 -28.48 -21.92 31.15
CA GLU A 492 -28.90 -20.63 31.69
C GLU A 492 -28.11 -20.38 32.98
N ASN A 493 -27.47 -19.21 33.09
CA ASN A 493 -26.62 -18.83 34.23
C ASN A 493 -25.56 -19.88 34.61
N GLY A 494 -24.96 -20.52 33.60
CA GLY A 494 -23.87 -21.50 33.80
C GLY A 494 -24.31 -22.87 34.32
N ARG A 495 -25.62 -23.18 34.30
CA ARG A 495 -26.14 -24.51 34.65
C ARG A 495 -26.95 -25.11 33.50
N PRO A 496 -26.81 -26.42 33.22
CA PRO A 496 -27.69 -27.11 32.27
C PRO A 496 -29.07 -27.37 32.89
N LEU A 497 -30.12 -27.05 32.15
CA LEU A 497 -31.50 -27.36 32.51
C LEU A 497 -32.27 -27.87 31.28
N PRO A 498 -33.29 -28.72 31.46
CA PRO A 498 -34.18 -29.12 30.36
C PRO A 498 -34.85 -27.88 29.74
N TYR A 499 -34.91 -27.80 28.41
CA TYR A 499 -35.39 -26.63 27.69
C TYR A 499 -36.82 -26.21 28.12
N LEU A 500 -37.73 -27.19 28.26
CA LEU A 500 -39.12 -26.96 28.68
C LEU A 500 -39.28 -26.49 30.14
N SER A 501 -38.19 -26.41 30.91
CA SER A 501 -38.23 -25.92 32.30
C SER A 501 -38.01 -24.42 32.45
N SER A 502 -37.64 -23.72 31.38
CA SER A 502 -37.54 -22.26 31.35
C SER A 502 -38.70 -21.65 30.54
N ALA A 503 -39.51 -20.82 31.21
CA ALA A 503 -40.63 -20.13 30.58
C ALA A 503 -40.17 -19.20 29.45
N ALA A 504 -39.07 -18.47 29.66
CA ALA A 504 -38.52 -17.50 28.71
C ALA A 504 -38.05 -18.18 27.41
N LEU A 505 -37.35 -19.32 27.52
CA LEU A 505 -36.86 -20.07 26.35
C LEU A 505 -37.99 -20.68 25.53
N VAL A 506 -39.06 -21.14 26.19
CA VAL A 506 -40.23 -21.68 25.48
C VAL A 506 -40.99 -20.56 24.78
N GLU A 507 -41.18 -19.42 25.42
CA GLU A 507 -41.90 -18.26 24.86
C GLU A 507 -41.29 -17.73 23.58
N GLU A 508 -39.95 -17.63 23.50
CA GLU A 508 -39.23 -17.18 22.29
C GLU A 508 -39.53 -18.04 21.05
N ARG A 509 -39.90 -19.30 21.24
CA ARG A 509 -40.16 -20.27 20.17
C ARG A 509 -41.64 -20.55 19.93
N LEU A 510 -42.54 -19.85 20.62
CA LEU A 510 -43.98 -20.03 20.41
C LEU A 510 -44.45 -19.46 19.06
N PRO A 511 -45.36 -20.15 18.35
CA PRO A 511 -45.98 -19.62 17.14
C PRO A 511 -46.77 -18.33 17.43
N ALA A 512 -46.84 -17.42 16.46
CA ALA A 512 -47.62 -16.19 16.59
C ALA A 512 -49.09 -16.47 16.96
N GLY A 513 -49.53 -15.98 18.12
CA GLY A 513 -50.88 -16.16 18.67
C GLY A 513 -51.04 -17.33 19.66
N ALA A 514 -50.02 -18.16 19.86
CA ALA A 514 -50.00 -19.14 20.93
C ALA A 514 -49.66 -18.47 22.27
N ARG A 515 -50.32 -18.89 23.36
CA ARG A 515 -50.02 -18.40 24.71
C ARG A 515 -49.17 -19.42 25.46
N LEU A 516 -48.21 -18.95 26.25
CA LEU A 516 -47.44 -19.84 27.12
C LEU A 516 -48.36 -20.43 28.19
N CYS A 517 -48.30 -21.74 28.39
CA CYS A 517 -48.99 -22.42 29.47
C CYS A 517 -48.06 -23.34 30.26
N ARG A 518 -48.43 -23.63 31.50
CA ARG A 518 -47.75 -24.62 32.33
C ARG A 518 -48.42 -25.97 32.13
N LEU A 519 -47.65 -26.99 31.76
CA LEU A 519 -48.16 -28.32 31.44
C LEU A 519 -48.46 -29.14 32.71
N ASP A 520 -47.71 -28.91 33.79
CA ASP A 520 -47.85 -29.69 35.02
C ASP A 520 -48.85 -29.03 36.00
N ARG A 521 -49.91 -29.76 36.36
CA ARG A 521 -50.91 -29.33 37.36
C ARG A 521 -50.48 -29.58 38.81
N LEU A 522 -49.53 -30.48 39.07
CA LEU A 522 -48.90 -30.72 40.37
C LEU A 522 -47.39 -30.91 40.18
N GLU A 523 -46.59 -30.52 41.17
CA GLU A 523 -45.12 -30.69 41.12
C GLU A 523 -44.79 -32.17 40.87
N ASN A 524 -44.06 -32.45 39.79
CA ASN A 524 -43.51 -33.78 39.59
C ASN A 524 -42.54 -34.12 40.74
N SER A 525 -42.28 -35.40 40.95
CA SER A 525 -41.37 -35.92 41.99
C SER A 525 -39.92 -35.40 41.90
N ALA A 526 -39.59 -34.61 40.88
CA ALA A 526 -38.30 -33.94 40.68
C ALA A 526 -38.35 -32.40 40.91
N GLY A 527 -39.49 -31.82 41.29
CA GLY A 527 -39.65 -30.38 41.55
C GLY A 527 -39.49 -29.47 40.32
N ARG A 528 -39.50 -30.02 39.10
CA ARG A 528 -39.21 -29.27 37.86
C ARG A 528 -40.50 -28.84 37.17
N ARG A 529 -40.66 -27.55 36.91
CA ARG A 529 -41.81 -27.00 36.18
C ARG A 529 -41.66 -27.28 34.68
N ARG A 530 -42.73 -27.61 33.97
CA ARG A 530 -42.74 -27.74 32.50
C ARG A 530 -43.70 -26.77 31.84
N TYR A 531 -43.24 -26.13 30.78
CA TYR A 531 -43.95 -25.12 30.01
C TYR A 531 -44.20 -25.58 28.58
N GLY A 532 -45.28 -25.09 27.96
CA GLY A 532 -45.69 -25.42 26.60
C GLY A 532 -46.61 -24.35 26.00
N ALA A 533 -47.21 -24.66 24.85
CA ALA A 533 -48.11 -23.75 24.13
C ALA A 533 -49.58 -24.10 24.40
N GLU A 534 -50.39 -23.12 24.79
CA GLU A 534 -51.84 -23.21 24.74
C GLU A 534 -52.32 -22.92 23.32
N VAL A 535 -52.98 -23.91 22.71
CA VAL A 535 -53.52 -23.81 21.36
C VAL A 535 -55.03 -23.98 21.43
N ALA A 536 -55.78 -22.99 20.95
CA ALA A 536 -57.22 -23.10 20.82
C ALA A 536 -57.54 -24.20 19.80
N VAL A 537 -58.24 -25.25 20.21
CA VAL A 537 -58.60 -26.38 19.33
C VAL A 537 -59.87 -26.13 18.52
N ALA A 538 -60.77 -25.29 19.02
CA ALA A 538 -61.96 -24.86 18.28
C ALA A 538 -62.37 -23.43 18.67
N THR A 539 -62.96 -22.71 17.72
CA THR A 539 -63.55 -21.38 17.94
C THR A 539 -65.06 -21.47 17.78
N ARG A 540 -65.80 -20.85 18.70
CA ARG A 540 -67.25 -20.69 18.63
C ARG A 540 -67.58 -19.38 17.91
N THR A 541 -68.36 -19.44 16.83
CA THR A 541 -68.86 -18.23 16.17
C THR A 541 -70.15 -17.78 16.85
N GLY A 542 -70.26 -16.51 17.22
CA GLY A 542 -71.40 -15.94 17.93
C GLY A 542 -72.68 -15.98 17.07
N GLY A 543 -73.48 -17.02 17.27
CA GLY A 543 -74.84 -17.20 16.73
C GLY A 543 -75.59 -18.19 17.61
N THR A 544 -76.92 -18.21 17.55
CA THR A 544 -77.83 -18.97 18.45
C THR A 544 -77.77 -20.50 18.30
N GLU A 545 -76.82 -21.06 17.55
CA GLU A 545 -76.54 -22.49 17.49
C GLU A 545 -75.15 -22.80 18.06
N ASP A 546 -75.06 -23.78 18.99
CA ASP A 546 -73.83 -24.27 19.63
C ASP A 546 -72.94 -25.09 18.66
N ARG A 547 -72.40 -24.44 17.63
CA ARG A 547 -71.45 -25.08 16.70
C ARG A 547 -70.03 -24.56 16.92
N PHE A 548 -69.10 -25.49 17.16
CA PHE A 548 -67.67 -25.22 17.28
C PHE A 548 -66.96 -25.58 15.98
N PHE A 549 -66.10 -24.68 15.50
CA PHE A 549 -65.26 -24.94 14.34
C PHE A 549 -63.84 -25.23 14.79
N LEU A 550 -63.32 -26.40 14.44
CA LEU A 550 -61.91 -26.74 14.69
C LEU A 550 -61.00 -25.68 14.06
N THR A 551 -60.02 -25.22 14.85
CA THR A 551 -59.01 -24.28 14.37
C THR A 551 -58.12 -24.94 13.32
N ARG A 552 -57.46 -24.12 12.49
CA ARG A 552 -56.60 -24.58 11.40
C ARG A 552 -55.50 -25.54 11.89
N LEU A 553 -54.93 -25.27 13.07
CA LEU A 553 -53.94 -26.12 13.74
C LEU A 553 -54.54 -27.47 14.16
N ALA A 554 -55.71 -27.48 14.78
CA ALA A 554 -56.37 -28.74 15.18
C ALA A 554 -56.78 -29.61 13.98
N ARG A 555 -57.18 -29.01 12.84
CA ARG A 555 -57.47 -29.74 11.59
C ARG A 555 -56.23 -30.38 10.95
N GLN A 556 -55.05 -29.79 11.13
CA GLN A 556 -53.80 -30.38 10.66
C GLN A 556 -53.42 -31.60 11.49
N TRP A 557 -53.65 -31.56 12.80
CA TRP A 557 -53.37 -32.70 13.68
C TRP A 557 -54.39 -33.83 13.58
N SER A 558 -55.66 -33.58 13.22
CA SER A 558 -56.65 -34.64 13.04
C SER A 558 -56.50 -35.45 11.75
N ARG A 559 -55.49 -35.14 10.91
CA ARG A 559 -55.19 -35.84 9.64
C ARG A 559 -53.89 -36.66 9.70
N LEU A 560 -53.21 -36.62 10.84
CA LEU A 560 -52.17 -37.56 11.27
C LEU A 560 -52.82 -38.61 12.17
#